data_AF-A0A4U3B683-F1
#
_entry.id   AF-A0A4U3B683-F1
#
_cell.length_a   1.000
_cell.length_b   1.000
_cell.length_c   1.000
_cell.angle_alpha   90.00
_cell.angle_beta   90.00
_cell.angle_gamma   90.00
#
_symmetry.space_group_name_H-M   'P 1'
#
loop_
_entity.id
_entity.type
_entity.pdbx_description
1 polymer ?
#
loop_
_entity_poly.entity_id
_entity_poly.type
_entity_poly.pdbx_seq_one_letter_code
_entity_poly.pdbx_strand_id
1 'polypeptide(L)'
;MTLFGAGAVRNYKRITLVINLEIWDQKKNYDRLGLDEEKMKIIDTELTKITLPVRPGRNLAVIIEVAAMNFRLKRMGVNAAQQFSERLMSAIELGNQE
;
A
#
# COMPACT_ATOMS: atom_id res chain seq x y z
N MET A 1 1.72 -16.38 -32.40
CA MET A 1 1.11 -16.50 -31.06
C MET A 1 1.54 -15.32 -30.22
N THR A 2 0.60 -14.52 -29.71
CA THR A 2 0.92 -13.51 -28.68
C THR A 2 1.01 -14.21 -27.32
N LEU A 3 2.02 -13.91 -26.51
CA LEU A 3 2.26 -14.57 -25.20
C LEU A 3 1.07 -14.49 -24.22
N PHE A 4 0.30 -13.40 -24.22
CA PHE A 4 -0.74 -13.15 -23.20
C PHE A 4 -2.07 -12.57 -23.72
N GLY A 5 -2.20 -12.36 -25.04
CA GLY A 5 -3.44 -11.86 -25.68
C GLY A 5 -3.74 -10.36 -25.44
N ALA A 6 -4.85 -9.88 -26.01
CA ALA A 6 -5.22 -8.46 -26.01
C ALA A 6 -5.58 -7.90 -24.62
N GLY A 7 -6.04 -8.75 -23.69
CA GLY A 7 -6.41 -8.33 -22.33
C GLY A 7 -5.22 -7.97 -21.42
N ALA A 8 -4.00 -8.38 -21.80
CA ALA A 8 -2.79 -8.11 -21.04
C ALA A 8 -2.15 -6.75 -21.35
N VAL A 9 -2.66 -6.03 -22.36
CA VAL A 9 -2.08 -4.76 -22.82
C VAL A 9 -3.12 -3.64 -22.78
N ARG A 10 -2.65 -2.41 -22.56
CA ARG A 10 -3.49 -1.22 -22.59
C ARG A 10 -2.69 -0.01 -23.06
N ASN A 11 -3.17 0.68 -24.10
CA ASN A 11 -2.45 1.81 -24.71
C ASN A 11 -2.27 2.99 -23.76
N TYR A 12 -3.28 3.28 -22.91
CA TYR A 12 -3.28 4.41 -22.01
C TYR A 12 -3.88 4.08 -20.66
N LYS A 13 -3.25 4.57 -19.58
CA LYS A 13 -3.74 4.45 -18.20
C LYS A 13 -3.34 5.68 -17.40
N ARG A 14 -4.31 6.26 -16.68
CA ARG A 14 -4.03 7.30 -15.67
C ARG A 14 -3.25 6.70 -14.51
N ILE A 15 -2.13 7.34 -14.16
CA ILE A 15 -1.35 7.02 -12.96
C ILE A 15 -2.08 7.58 -11.75
N THR A 16 -2.33 6.74 -10.75
CA THR A 16 -3.05 7.11 -9.52
C THR A 16 -2.30 6.76 -8.25
N LEU A 17 -1.30 5.89 -8.34
CA LEU A 17 -0.52 5.36 -7.23
C LEU A 17 0.91 5.14 -7.73
N VAL A 18 1.89 5.52 -6.91
CA VAL A 18 3.30 5.26 -7.14
C VAL A 18 3.76 4.21 -6.14
N ILE A 19 4.34 3.11 -6.62
CA ILE A 19 5.03 2.13 -5.78
C ILE A 19 6.53 2.34 -5.94
N ASN A 20 7.19 2.75 -4.85
CA ASN A 20 8.64 2.89 -4.79
C ASN A 20 9.23 1.60 -4.19
N LEU A 21 9.99 0.86 -4.99
CA LEU A 21 10.69 -0.33 -4.52
C LEU A 21 12.08 0.05 -4.03
N GLU A 22 12.38 -0.26 -2.78
CA GLU A 22 13.71 -0.01 -2.21
C GLU A 22 14.32 -1.26 -1.61
N ILE A 23 15.64 -1.35 -1.64
CA ILE A 23 16.35 -2.42 -0.94
C ILE A 23 16.08 -2.26 0.54
N TRP A 24 15.72 -3.36 1.19
CA TRP A 24 15.47 -3.29 2.61
C TRP A 24 16.71 -2.82 3.39
N ASP A 25 16.48 -1.86 4.29
CA ASP A 25 17.46 -1.32 5.22
C ASP A 25 16.97 -1.53 6.66
N GLN A 26 17.83 -2.07 7.52
CA GLN A 26 17.53 -2.24 8.96
C GLN A 26 17.38 -0.92 9.70
N LYS A 27 18.08 0.12 9.24
CA LYS A 27 18.14 1.42 9.91
C LYS A 27 16.94 2.31 9.58
N LYS A 28 16.17 1.95 8.54
CA LYS A 28 15.01 2.72 8.09
C LYS A 28 13.74 2.15 8.71
N ASN A 29 12.95 3.03 9.31
CA ASN A 29 11.60 2.68 9.76
C ASN A 29 10.66 2.69 8.56
N TYR A 30 10.03 1.54 8.33
CA TYR A 30 8.98 1.39 7.33
C TYR A 30 7.64 1.51 8.02
N ASP A 31 6.69 2.20 7.38
CA ASP A 31 5.31 2.21 7.85
C ASP A 31 4.74 0.78 7.85
N ARG A 32 4.28 0.34 9.03
CA ARG A 32 3.72 -0.99 9.27
C ARG A 32 2.20 -0.99 9.29
N LEU A 33 1.59 0.17 9.56
CA LEU A 33 0.15 0.30 9.74
C LEU A 33 -0.50 0.90 8.49
N GLY A 34 0.25 1.67 7.69
CA GLY A 34 -0.32 2.35 6.53
C GLY A 34 -1.18 3.53 6.94
N LEU A 35 -0.86 4.21 8.04
CA LEU A 35 -1.60 5.38 8.53
C LEU A 35 -1.14 6.66 7.83
N ASP A 36 0.14 6.75 7.51
CA ASP A 36 0.71 7.92 6.86
C ASP A 36 0.56 7.81 5.33
N GLU A 37 0.11 8.91 4.72
CA GLU A 37 0.04 9.03 3.27
C GLU A 37 1.22 9.82 2.74
N GLU A 38 2.21 9.13 2.19
CA GLU A 38 3.24 9.79 1.39
C GLU A 38 2.66 10.22 0.04
N LYS A 39 3.13 11.38 -0.45
CA LYS A 39 2.81 11.87 -1.79
C LYS A 39 4.07 12.07 -2.62
N MET A 40 3.93 11.92 -3.93
CA MET A 40 4.94 12.24 -4.93
C MET A 40 4.34 13.19 -5.96
N LYS A 41 5.01 14.32 -6.19
CA LYS A 41 4.63 15.25 -7.25
C LYS A 41 5.14 14.74 -8.59
N ILE A 42 4.24 14.55 -9.56
CA ILE A 42 4.56 14.29 -10.97
C ILE A 42 3.97 15.43 -11.78
N ILE A 43 4.83 16.22 -12.42
CA ILE A 43 4.47 17.48 -13.08
C ILE A 43 3.77 18.37 -12.04
N ASP A 44 2.47 18.65 -12.17
CA ASP A 44 1.69 19.50 -11.27
C ASP A 44 0.65 18.71 -10.47
N THR A 45 0.75 17.38 -10.44
CA THR A 45 -0.17 16.52 -9.71
C THR A 45 0.53 15.80 -8.56
N GLU A 46 -0.05 15.86 -7.36
CA GLU A 46 0.36 15.01 -6.25
C GLU A 46 -0.31 13.64 -6.34
N LEU A 47 0.48 12.58 -6.33
CA LEU A 47 0.02 11.19 -6.34
C LEU A 47 0.42 10.50 -5.05
N THR A 48 -0.44 9.63 -4.54
CA THR A 48 -0.10 8.78 -3.39
C THR A 48 1.10 7.91 -3.75
N LYS A 49 2.07 7.85 -2.83
CA LYS A 49 3.27 7.04 -2.93
C LYS A 49 3.27 6.01 -1.80
N ILE A 50 3.67 4.78 -2.12
CA ILE A 50 3.91 3.72 -1.14
C ILE A 50 5.31 3.18 -1.37
N THR A 51 6.10 3.12 -0.31
CA THR A 51 7.46 2.59 -0.35
C THR A 51 7.46 1.15 0.16
N LEU A 52 7.89 0.19 -0.67
CA LEU A 52 7.94 -1.22 -0.34
C LEU A 52 9.39 -1.72 -0.26
N PRO A 53 9.81 -2.30 0.88
CA PRO A 53 11.10 -2.95 0.99
C PRO A 53 11.14 -4.26 0.22
N VAL A 54 12.14 -4.42 -0.63
CA VAL A 54 12.45 -5.63 -1.38
C VAL A 54 13.41 -6.49 -0.59
N ARG A 55 13.06 -7.76 -0.41
CA ARG A 55 13.93 -8.81 0.11
C ARG A 55 13.71 -10.11 -0.65
N PRO A 56 14.76 -10.93 -0.84
CA PRO A 56 14.61 -12.30 -1.32
C PRO A 56 13.58 -13.06 -0.47
N GLY A 57 12.81 -13.94 -1.10
CA GLY A 57 11.76 -14.74 -0.45
C GLY A 57 10.39 -14.05 -0.35
N ARG A 58 10.23 -12.83 -0.88
CA ARG A 58 8.91 -12.16 -0.98
C ARG A 58 8.40 -12.13 -2.42
N ASN A 59 7.13 -12.47 -2.60
CA ASN A 59 6.46 -12.31 -3.90
C ASN A 59 6.03 -10.84 -4.09
N LEU A 60 6.85 -10.09 -4.83
CA LEU A 60 6.59 -8.66 -5.07
C LEU A 60 5.31 -8.40 -5.86
N ALA A 61 4.96 -9.27 -6.81
CA ALA A 61 3.75 -9.10 -7.61
C ALA A 61 2.50 -9.08 -6.72
N VAL A 62 2.38 -10.06 -5.83
CA VAL A 62 1.26 -10.14 -4.86
C VAL A 62 1.24 -8.93 -3.93
N ILE A 63 2.41 -8.48 -3.45
CA ILE A 63 2.47 -7.30 -2.56
C ILE A 63 1.99 -6.05 -3.30
N ILE A 64 2.40 -5.86 -4.55
CA ILE A 64 1.98 -4.71 -5.39
C ILE A 64 0.46 -4.76 -5.64
N GLU A 65 -0.10 -5.94 -5.93
CA GLU A 65 -1.55 -6.13 -6.11
C GLU A 65 -2.32 -5.78 -4.84
N VAL A 66 -1.89 -6.27 -3.69
CA VAL A 66 -2.51 -5.98 -2.40
C VAL A 66 -2.41 -4.49 -2.08
N ALA A 67 -1.27 -3.85 -2.34
CA ALA A 67 -1.11 -2.40 -2.17
C ALA A 67 -2.10 -1.61 -3.04
N ALA A 68 -2.27 -2.02 -4.31
CA ALA A 68 -3.23 -1.40 -5.22
C ALA A 68 -4.69 -1.61 -4.77
N MET A 69 -5.02 -2.81 -4.25
CA MET A 69 -6.35 -3.09 -3.67
C MET A 69 -6.61 -2.25 -2.42
N ASN A 70 -5.65 -2.17 -1.50
CA ASN A 70 -5.77 -1.37 -0.28
C ASN A 70 -5.94 0.13 -0.60
N PHE A 71 -5.16 0.64 -1.55
CA PHE A 71 -5.32 2.01 -2.04
C PHE A 71 -6.72 2.27 -2.59
N ARG A 72 -7.29 1.31 -3.33
CA ARG A 72 -8.67 1.40 -3.83
C ARG A 72 -9.68 1.38 -2.67
N LEU A 73 -9.52 0.51 -1.68
CA LEU A 73 -10.39 0.42 -0.51
C LEU A 73 -10.40 1.71 0.32
N LYS A 74 -9.23 2.30 0.57
CA LYS A 74 -9.12 3.59 1.26
C LYS A 74 -9.92 4.69 0.54
N ARG A 75 -9.82 4.76 -0.79
CA ARG A 75 -10.62 5.71 -1.60
C ARG A 75 -12.12 5.43 -1.60
N MET A 76 -12.54 4.22 -1.26
CA MET A 76 -13.94 3.85 -1.07
C MET A 76 -14.42 4.12 0.37
N GLY A 77 -13.58 4.71 1.23
CA GLY A 77 -13.90 5.02 2.62
C GLY A 77 -13.58 3.90 3.62
N VAL A 78 -12.93 2.82 3.19
CA VAL A 78 -12.56 1.70 4.07
C VAL A 78 -11.09 1.83 4.46
N ASN A 79 -10.82 2.24 5.70
CA ASN A 79 -9.48 2.32 6.26
C ASN A 79 -9.24 1.17 7.25
N ALA A 80 -8.65 0.07 6.77
CA ALA A 80 -8.34 -1.11 7.58
C ALA A 80 -7.39 -0.80 8.75
N ALA A 81 -6.44 0.14 8.56
CA ALA A 81 -5.49 0.54 9.60
C ALA A 81 -6.19 1.24 10.76
N GLN A 82 -7.11 2.15 10.44
CA GLN A 82 -7.92 2.84 11.45
C GLN A 82 -8.83 1.85 12.20
N GLN A 83 -9.53 0.97 11.49
CA GLN A 83 -10.38 -0.05 12.11
C GLN A 83 -9.59 -0.98 13.04
N PHE A 84 -8.36 -1.35 12.64
CA PHE A 84 -7.48 -2.14 13.48
C PHE A 84 -7.05 -1.36 14.73
N SER A 85 -6.67 -0.09 14.57
CA SER A 85 -6.29 0.79 15.68
C SER A 85 -7.42 0.95 16.70
N GLU A 86 -8.65 1.18 16.23
CA GLU A 86 -9.84 1.31 17.07
C GLU A 86 -10.10 0.03 17.88
N ARG A 87 -10.08 -1.13 17.20
CA ARG A 87 -10.26 -2.43 17.87
C ARG A 87 -9.17 -2.73 18.89
N LEU A 88 -7.93 -2.36 18.60
CA LEU A 88 -6.80 -2.56 19.49
C LEU A 88 -6.94 -1.69 20.76
N MET A 89 -7.33 -0.42 20.60
CA MET A 89 -7.56 0.47 21.75
C MET A 89 -8.67 -0.07 22.66
N SER A 90 -9.80 -0.50 22.09
CA SER A 90 -10.88 -1.08 22.88
C SER A 90 -10.46 -2.35 23.62
N ALA A 91 -9.64 -3.20 23.01
CA ALA A 91 -9.14 -4.41 23.66
C ALA A 91 -8.19 -4.10 24.84
N ILE A 92 -7.36 -3.06 24.71
CA ILE A 92 -6.45 -2.62 25.79
C ILE A 92 -7.23 -2.03 26.96
N GLU A 93 -8.27 -1.23 26.69
CA GLU A 93 -9.12 -0.65 27.73
C GLU A 93 -9.85 -1.72 28.55
N LEU A 94 -10.36 -2.77 27.89
CA LEU A 94 -11.00 -3.91 28.55
C LEU A 94 -10.03 -4.69 29.45
N GLY A 95 -8.79 -4.90 28.99
CA GLY A 95 -7.78 -5.63 29.76
C GLY A 95 -7.19 -4.85 30.95
N ASN A 96 -7.36 -3.53 31.01
CA ASN A 96 -6.95 -2.69 32.16
C ASN A 96 -8.05 -2.54 33.22
N GLN A 97 -9.25 -3.07 32.98
CA GLN A 97 -10.37 -3.06 33.93
C GLN A 97 -10.49 -4.37 34.74
N GLU A 98 -9.63 -5.36 34.47
CA GLU A 98 -9.39 -6.55 35.30
C GLU A 98 -8.15 -6.36 36.18
#